data_AF-Q9SBC0-F1
#
_entry.id   AF-Q9SBC0-F1
#
_cell.length_a   1.000
_cell.length_b   1.000
_cell.length_c   1.000
_cell.angle_alpha   90.00
_cell.angle_beta   90.00
_cell.angle_gamma   90.00
#
_symmetry.space_group_name_H-M   'P 1'
#
loop_
_entity.id
_entity.type
_entity.pdbx_description
1 polymer ?
#
loop_
_entity_poly.entity_id
_entity_poly.type
_entity_poly.pdbx_seq_one_letter_code
_entity_poly.pdbx_strand_id
1 'polypeptide(L)'
;LHLFYQYNPYSAVWGNITWAHSTSTDLVNWIPHEYAIYMSQPSDINGCWSGSATMLPTGKPVILYTGINTQNQQVQNLAVSKNLSDPFLREWVKSPNNPLMAPTTMNKINASSFRDPTTAWLGPDRLWRVIIGSKRNRRGLAILYRSKDFLRWTKAQHPLHSSKNTGMWECPD
;
A
#
# COMPACT_ATOMS: atom_id res chain seq x y z
N LEU A 1 7.52 -10.42 -15.03
CA LEU A 1 6.85 -9.15 -14.68
C LEU A 1 5.55 -9.48 -13.95
N HIS A 2 5.15 -8.68 -12.97
CA HIS A 2 3.94 -8.91 -12.18
C HIS A 2 3.06 -7.67 -12.27
N LEU A 3 1.76 -7.87 -12.51
CA LEU A 3 0.74 -6.84 -12.44
C LEU A 3 -0.28 -7.27 -11.39
N PHE A 4 -0.54 -6.37 -10.45
CA PHE A 4 -1.63 -6.48 -9.49
C PHE A 4 -2.63 -5.38 -9.78
N TYR A 5 -3.93 -5.67 -9.64
CA TYR A 5 -4.98 -4.70 -9.95
C TYR A 5 -6.19 -4.88 -9.04
N GLN A 6 -6.85 -3.76 -8.71
CA GLN A 6 -8.10 -3.78 -7.97
C GLN A 6 -9.16 -4.54 -8.79
N TYR A 7 -9.76 -5.54 -8.16
CA TYR A 7 -10.76 -6.39 -8.80
C TYR A 7 -11.93 -6.62 -7.84
N ASN A 8 -13.15 -6.61 -8.38
CA ASN A 8 -14.35 -7.04 -7.67
C ASN A 8 -14.74 -8.45 -8.16
N PRO A 9 -14.59 -9.50 -7.33
CA PRO A 9 -14.87 -10.88 -7.73
C PRO A 9 -16.35 -11.16 -8.02
N TYR A 10 -17.25 -10.26 -7.61
CA TYR A 10 -18.69 -10.54 -7.52
C TYR A 10 -19.54 -9.62 -8.39
N SER A 11 -18.98 -8.56 -8.96
CA SER A 11 -19.76 -7.60 -9.75
C SER A 11 -18.87 -6.75 -10.67
N ALA A 12 -19.49 -6.17 -11.70
CA ALA A 12 -18.87 -5.23 -12.63
C ALA A 12 -18.82 -3.78 -12.11
N VAL A 13 -19.21 -3.54 -10.85
CA VAL A 13 -19.14 -2.21 -10.20
C VAL A 13 -18.09 -2.20 -9.09
N TRP A 14 -17.64 -1.02 -8.68
CA TRP A 14 -16.66 -0.90 -7.59
C TRP A 14 -17.24 -1.39 -6.25
N GLY A 15 -16.51 -2.27 -5.57
CA GLY A 15 -16.89 -2.88 -4.29
C GLY A 15 -16.09 -4.17 -4.04
N ASN A 16 -16.06 -4.67 -2.79
CA ASN A 16 -15.38 -5.92 -2.42
C ASN A 16 -13.95 -6.05 -2.97
N ILE A 17 -13.20 -4.94 -2.97
CA ILE A 17 -11.93 -4.84 -3.69
C ILE A 17 -10.88 -5.78 -3.11
N THR A 18 -10.36 -6.64 -3.99
CA THR A 18 -9.20 -7.53 -3.82
C THR A 18 -8.13 -7.19 -4.86
N TRP A 19 -6.91 -7.69 -4.68
CA TRP A 19 -5.85 -7.61 -5.68
C TRP A 19 -5.83 -8.90 -6.49
N ALA A 20 -6.33 -8.83 -7.71
CA ALA A 20 -6.05 -9.84 -8.73
C ALA A 20 -4.61 -9.72 -9.19
N HIS A 21 -4.08 -10.80 -9.78
CA HIS A 21 -2.66 -10.93 -10.09
C HIS A 21 -2.46 -11.63 -11.43
N SER A 22 -1.55 -11.10 -12.24
CA SER A 22 -1.11 -11.73 -13.48
C SER A 22 0.38 -11.54 -13.70
N THR A 23 1.00 -12.47 -14.43
CA THR A 23 2.41 -12.36 -14.80
C THR A 23 2.60 -12.37 -16.31
N SER A 24 3.65 -11.69 -16.75
CA SER A 24 4.04 -11.62 -18.16
C SER A 24 5.55 -11.66 -18.31
N THR A 25 6.01 -12.14 -19.47
CA THR A 25 7.41 -12.07 -19.91
C THR A 25 7.67 -10.93 -20.90
N ASP A 26 6.62 -10.29 -21.44
CA ASP A 26 6.70 -9.30 -22.52
C ASP A 26 5.82 -8.05 -22.33
N LEU A 27 5.11 -7.93 -21.19
CA LEU A 27 4.10 -6.90 -20.87
C LEU A 27 2.85 -6.90 -21.75
N VAL A 28 2.70 -7.87 -22.65
CA VAL A 28 1.58 -7.96 -23.61
C VAL A 28 0.72 -9.18 -23.32
N ASN A 29 1.35 -10.36 -23.18
CA ASN A 29 0.69 -11.62 -22.92
C ASN A 29 0.68 -11.89 -21.41
N TRP A 30 -0.51 -12.02 -20.82
CA TRP A 30 -0.69 -12.12 -19.37
C TRP A 30 -1.27 -13.47 -18.98
N ILE A 31 -0.61 -14.13 -18.02
CA ILE A 31 -1.08 -15.37 -17.40
C ILE A 31 -1.74 -15.00 -16.07
N PRO A 32 -3.03 -15.33 -15.87
CA PRO A 32 -3.73 -15.04 -14.63
C PRO A 32 -3.30 -15.98 -13.49
N HIS A 33 -3.37 -15.49 -12.26
CA HIS A 33 -3.15 -16.24 -11.02
C HIS A 33 -4.30 -16.02 -10.04
N GLU A 34 -4.27 -16.72 -8.91
CA GLU A 34 -5.17 -16.48 -7.79
C GLU A 34 -5.04 -15.06 -7.22
N TYR A 35 -6.03 -14.63 -6.41
CA TYR A 35 -5.97 -13.33 -5.76
C TYR A 35 -4.80 -13.26 -4.78
N ALA A 36 -3.92 -12.27 -4.97
CA ALA A 36 -2.72 -12.13 -4.15
C ALA A 36 -3.02 -11.50 -2.77
N ILE A 37 -3.90 -10.50 -2.73
CA ILE A 37 -4.26 -9.79 -1.50
C ILE A 37 -5.78 -9.61 -1.43
N TYR A 38 -6.43 -10.30 -0.50
CA TYR A 38 -7.88 -10.28 -0.30
C TYR A 38 -8.20 -10.05 1.19
N MET A 39 -9.40 -9.59 1.53
CA MET A 39 -9.80 -9.25 2.91
C MET A 39 -9.62 -10.45 3.85
N SER A 40 -8.74 -10.35 4.84
CA SER A 40 -8.44 -11.48 5.75
C SER A 40 -7.88 -11.10 7.12
N GLN A 41 -7.63 -9.82 7.38
CA GLN A 41 -7.16 -9.32 8.67
C GLN A 41 -8.02 -8.12 9.13
N PRO A 42 -8.10 -7.83 10.44
CA PRO A 42 -8.87 -6.68 10.95
C PRO A 42 -8.51 -5.33 10.31
N SER A 43 -7.27 -5.18 9.83
CA SER A 43 -6.76 -3.96 9.20
C SER A 43 -7.16 -3.80 7.73
N ASP A 44 -7.76 -4.81 7.10
CA ASP A 44 -8.23 -4.77 5.71
C ASP A 44 -9.56 -5.47 5.47
N ILE A 45 -10.28 -5.80 6.55
CA ILE A 45 -11.48 -6.63 6.50
C ILE A 45 -12.59 -6.03 5.62
N ASN A 46 -12.59 -4.70 5.44
CA ASN A 46 -13.57 -3.97 4.63
C ASN A 46 -13.03 -3.60 3.23
N GLY A 47 -11.81 -4.01 2.87
CA GLY A 47 -11.27 -3.84 1.52
C GLY A 47 -9.74 -3.76 1.47
N CYS A 48 -9.17 -4.25 0.37
CA CYS A 48 -7.74 -4.17 0.05
C CYS A 48 -7.53 -3.21 -1.13
N TRP A 49 -7.31 -1.92 -0.84
CA TRP A 49 -7.13 -0.86 -1.83
C TRP A 49 -5.69 -0.79 -2.35
N SER A 50 -5.41 0.19 -3.21
CA SER A 50 -4.15 0.34 -3.95
C SER A 50 -2.91 0.45 -3.06
N GLY A 51 -1.76 0.29 -3.71
CA GLY A 51 -0.45 0.26 -3.10
C GLY A 51 0.61 -0.10 -4.13
N SER A 52 1.83 -0.31 -3.65
CA SER A 52 3.01 -0.48 -4.52
C SER A 52 3.94 -1.55 -3.98
N ALA A 53 4.68 -2.18 -4.90
CA ALA A 53 5.74 -3.11 -4.56
C ALA A 53 7.08 -2.39 -4.37
N THR A 54 7.89 -2.84 -3.43
CA THR A 54 9.28 -2.40 -3.21
C THR A 54 10.19 -3.62 -3.22
N MET A 55 11.31 -3.53 -3.96
CA MET A 55 12.38 -4.53 -3.88
C MET A 55 13.32 -4.17 -2.75
N LEU A 56 13.42 -5.02 -1.73
CA LEU A 56 14.40 -4.84 -0.66
C LEU A 56 15.82 -5.15 -1.17
N PRO A 57 16.88 -4.60 -0.57
CA PRO A 57 18.27 -4.91 -0.91
C PRO A 57 18.64 -6.40 -0.85
N THR A 58 17.87 -7.19 -0.08
CA THR A 58 18.01 -8.65 0.00
C THR A 58 17.45 -9.39 -1.22
N GLY A 59 16.89 -8.68 -2.20
CA GLY A 59 16.18 -9.26 -3.35
C GLY A 59 14.73 -9.69 -3.04
N LYS A 60 14.23 -9.44 -1.82
CA LYS A 60 12.87 -9.79 -1.41
C LYS A 60 11.86 -8.71 -1.85
N PRO A 61 10.84 -9.02 -2.67
CA PRO A 61 9.73 -8.11 -2.93
C PRO A 61 8.80 -8.03 -1.72
N VAL A 62 8.35 -6.81 -1.42
CA VAL A 62 7.34 -6.53 -0.40
C VAL A 62 6.30 -5.56 -0.96
N ILE A 63 5.05 -5.65 -0.51
CA ILE A 63 3.96 -4.76 -0.91
C ILE A 63 3.51 -3.94 0.31
N LEU A 64 3.49 -2.62 0.14
CA LEU A 64 2.70 -1.75 1.01
C LEU A 64 1.38 -1.48 0.30
N TYR A 65 0.26 -1.65 1.00
CA TYR A 65 -1.08 -1.41 0.44
C TYR A 65 -2.01 -0.79 1.48
N THR A 66 -3.05 -0.11 1.01
CA THR A 66 -4.09 0.41 1.89
C THR A 66 -5.14 -0.63 2.19
N GLY A 67 -5.38 -0.93 3.47
CA GLY A 67 -6.56 -1.66 3.92
C GLY A 67 -7.62 -0.74 4.49
N ILE A 68 -8.87 -1.20 4.46
CA ILE A 68 -9.98 -0.59 5.18
C ILE A 68 -10.25 -1.42 6.43
N ASN A 69 -9.97 -0.83 7.60
CA ASN A 69 -10.11 -1.54 8.88
C ASN A 69 -11.57 -1.65 9.34
N THR A 70 -11.79 -2.31 10.48
CA THR A 70 -13.11 -2.50 11.11
C THR A 70 -13.88 -1.20 11.41
N GLN A 71 -13.21 -0.04 11.48
CA GLN A 71 -13.83 1.28 11.67
C GLN A 71 -13.97 2.08 10.36
N ASN A 72 -13.83 1.44 9.19
CA ASN A 72 -13.84 2.08 7.87
C ASN A 72 -12.75 3.16 7.71
N GLN A 73 -11.62 2.99 8.38
CA GLN A 73 -10.46 3.87 8.26
C GLN A 73 -9.45 3.28 7.27
N GLN A 74 -8.83 4.16 6.48
CA GLN A 74 -7.73 3.79 5.59
C GLN A 74 -6.44 3.66 6.40
N VAL A 75 -5.82 2.50 6.35
CA VAL A 75 -4.60 2.15 7.07
C VAL A 75 -3.61 1.46 6.14
N GLN A 76 -2.30 1.54 6.41
CA GLN A 76 -1.27 0.99 5.53
C GLN A 76 -0.73 -0.32 6.09
N ASN A 77 -0.81 -1.36 5.29
CA ASN A 77 -0.48 -2.73 5.62
C ASN A 77 0.74 -3.19 4.81
N LEU A 78 1.44 -4.18 5.34
CA LEU A 78 2.54 -4.87 4.68
C LEU A 78 2.14 -6.30 4.33
N ALA A 79 2.42 -6.70 3.09
CA ALA A 79 2.42 -8.08 2.64
C ALA A 79 3.80 -8.45 2.08
N VAL A 80 4.19 -9.71 2.28
CA VAL A 80 5.45 -10.28 1.77
C VAL A 80 5.18 -11.57 1.03
N SER A 81 5.97 -11.89 0.00
CA SER A 81 5.85 -13.20 -0.66
C SER A 81 6.11 -14.33 0.35
N LYS A 82 5.25 -15.36 0.29
CA LYS A 82 5.35 -16.58 1.10
C LYS A 82 6.52 -17.46 0.67
N ASN A 83 6.77 -17.51 -0.63
CA ASN A 83 7.78 -18.36 -1.25
C ASN A 83 8.58 -17.57 -2.29
N LEU A 84 9.83 -17.21 -1.95
CA LEU A 84 10.72 -16.46 -2.84
C LEU A 84 11.26 -17.30 -4.01
N SER A 85 11.17 -18.63 -3.92
CA SER A 85 11.56 -19.53 -5.00
C SER A 85 10.44 -19.71 -6.04
N ASP A 86 9.21 -19.23 -5.76
CA ASP A 86 8.13 -19.20 -6.75
C ASP A 86 8.29 -17.98 -7.65
N PRO A 87 8.70 -18.13 -8.93
CA PRO A 87 8.91 -16.98 -9.82
C PRO A 87 7.61 -16.23 -10.11
N PHE A 88 6.45 -16.85 -9.86
CA PHE A 88 5.15 -16.22 -10.05
C PHE A 88 4.71 -15.43 -8.82
N LEU A 89 5.27 -15.66 -7.63
CA LEU A 89 4.89 -14.99 -6.39
C LEU A 89 3.37 -15.05 -6.12
N ARG A 90 2.79 -16.25 -6.25
CA ARG A 90 1.32 -16.45 -6.16
C ARG A 90 0.77 -16.19 -4.76
N GLU A 91 1.50 -16.60 -3.73
CA GLU A 91 1.04 -16.51 -2.34
C GLU A 91 1.74 -15.39 -1.57
N TRP A 92 0.95 -14.56 -0.88
CA TRP A 92 1.42 -13.46 -0.05
C TRP A 92 0.96 -13.61 1.41
N VAL A 93 1.87 -13.34 2.34
CA VAL A 93 1.63 -13.34 3.78
C VAL A 93 1.61 -11.91 4.28
N LYS A 94 0.52 -11.53 4.93
CA LYS A 94 0.37 -10.22 5.57
C LYS A 94 1.03 -10.22 6.94
N SER A 95 1.71 -9.14 7.28
CA SER A 95 2.35 -8.99 8.60
C SER A 95 1.31 -9.08 9.73
N PRO A 96 1.59 -9.81 10.84
CA PRO A 96 0.72 -9.81 12.01
C PRO A 96 0.73 -8.46 12.75
N ASN A 97 1.72 -7.59 12.47
CA ASN A 97 1.82 -6.25 13.05
C ASN A 97 1.02 -5.20 12.27
N ASN A 98 0.21 -5.60 11.29
CA ASN A 98 -0.61 -4.68 10.53
C ASN A 98 -1.72 -4.05 11.40
N PRO A 99 -2.07 -2.76 11.15
CA PRO A 99 -1.45 -1.86 10.18
C PRO A 99 -0.12 -1.26 10.68
N LEU A 100 0.83 -1.04 9.77
CA LEU A 100 2.12 -0.42 10.11
C LEU A 100 2.04 1.11 10.21
N MET A 101 1.09 1.72 9.50
CA MET A 101 0.84 3.17 9.54
C MET A 101 -0.67 3.40 9.54
N ALA A 102 -1.18 4.10 10.57
CA ALA A 102 -2.60 4.38 10.71
C ALA A 102 -2.86 5.84 11.12
N PRO A 103 -4.02 6.40 10.79
CA PRO A 103 -4.49 7.67 11.34
C PRO A 103 -4.67 7.55 12.86
N THR A 104 -4.20 8.55 13.62
CA THR A 104 -4.37 8.63 15.07
C THR A 104 -4.64 10.06 15.51
N THR A 105 -5.20 10.24 16.71
CA THR A 105 -5.38 11.57 17.30
C THR A 105 -4.07 12.36 17.36
N MET A 106 -2.95 11.67 17.62
CA MET A 106 -1.62 12.28 17.71
C MET A 106 -1.11 12.77 16.35
N ASN A 107 -1.30 11.99 15.28
CA ASN A 107 -0.75 12.34 13.97
C ASN A 107 -1.70 13.22 13.12
N LYS A 108 -2.96 13.38 13.54
CA LYS A 108 -3.98 14.25 12.93
C LYS A 108 -4.17 14.01 11.42
N ILE A 109 -3.99 12.77 10.99
CA ILE A 109 -4.26 12.34 9.61
C ILE A 109 -5.78 12.14 9.45
N ASN A 110 -6.33 12.53 8.30
CA ASN A 110 -7.73 12.28 7.98
C ASN A 110 -7.91 10.80 7.61
N ALA A 111 -8.70 10.06 8.40
CA ALA A 111 -8.86 8.62 8.25
C ALA A 111 -9.58 8.17 6.96
N SER A 112 -10.31 9.05 6.30
CA SER A 112 -10.98 8.78 5.02
C SER A 112 -10.18 9.30 3.82
N SER A 113 -8.97 9.81 4.06
CA SER A 113 -8.11 10.43 3.05
C SER A 113 -6.65 10.17 3.38
N PHE A 114 -6.26 8.90 3.40
CA PHE A 114 -4.91 8.43 3.70
C PHE A 114 -4.66 7.07 3.02
N ARG A 115 -4.25 7.08 1.76
CA ARG A 115 -4.17 5.86 0.95
C ARG A 115 -3.11 5.92 -0.14
N ASP A 116 -2.87 4.78 -0.75
CA ASP A 116 -2.00 4.58 -1.92
C ASP A 116 -0.52 4.83 -1.58
N PRO A 117 0.10 3.94 -0.78
CA PRO A 117 1.53 4.01 -0.51
C PRO A 117 2.35 3.74 -1.79
N THR A 118 3.34 4.59 -2.01
CA THR A 118 4.33 4.49 -3.10
C THR A 118 5.27 3.31 -2.94
N THR A 119 6.02 3.01 -4.00
CA THR A 119 7.27 2.25 -3.87
C THR A 119 8.21 3.03 -2.96
N ALA A 120 8.68 2.38 -1.89
CA ALA A 120 9.56 3.00 -0.92
C ALA A 120 11.00 3.09 -1.46
N TRP A 121 11.74 4.11 -1.02
CA TRP A 121 13.14 4.30 -1.40
C TRP A 121 14.05 4.43 -0.17
N LEU A 122 15.29 3.98 -0.30
CA LEU A 122 16.29 4.04 0.76
C LEU A 122 17.14 5.30 0.58
N GLY A 123 17.17 6.18 1.59
CA GLY A 123 18.01 7.37 1.57
C GLY A 123 19.48 7.09 1.92
N PRO A 124 20.38 8.07 1.72
CA PRO A 124 21.81 7.94 2.05
C PRO A 124 22.06 7.77 3.55
N ASP A 125 21.11 8.19 4.39
CA ASP A 125 21.09 7.99 5.85
C ASP A 125 20.65 6.58 6.28
N ARG A 126 20.48 5.66 5.32
CA ARG A 126 19.99 4.29 5.51
C ARG A 126 18.58 4.24 6.13
N LEU A 127 17.78 5.27 5.91
CA LEU A 127 16.35 5.28 6.26
C LEU A 127 15.50 5.09 5.02
N TRP A 128 14.59 4.12 5.06
CA TRP A 128 13.51 4.01 4.11
C TRP A 128 12.58 5.21 4.21
N ARG A 129 12.03 5.60 3.07
CA ARG A 129 11.02 6.63 2.92
C ARG A 129 9.90 6.09 2.06
N VAL A 130 8.67 6.45 2.42
CA VAL A 130 7.47 6.18 1.63
C VAL A 130 6.54 7.37 1.77
N ILE A 131 5.86 7.72 0.68
CA ILE A 131 4.77 8.70 0.73
C ILE A 131 3.42 8.03 0.54
N ILE A 132 2.41 8.60 1.21
CA ILE A 132 1.01 8.20 1.11
C ILE A 132 0.19 9.43 0.75
N GLY A 133 -0.73 9.27 -0.20
CA GLY A 133 -1.64 10.29 -0.65
C GLY A 133 -2.61 10.70 0.46
N SER A 134 -2.82 12.01 0.64
CA SER A 134 -3.72 12.52 1.66
C SER A 134 -4.21 13.94 1.34
N LYS A 135 -5.09 14.47 2.20
CA LYS A 135 -5.44 15.88 2.24
C LYS A 135 -5.72 16.38 3.66
N ARG A 136 -5.56 17.68 3.84
CA ARG A 136 -6.10 18.43 4.99
C ARG A 136 -6.94 19.59 4.47
N ASN A 137 -8.25 19.55 4.71
CA ASN A 137 -9.23 20.42 4.05
C ASN A 137 -9.05 20.34 2.52
N ARG A 138 -8.83 21.48 1.85
CA ARG A 138 -8.60 21.57 0.40
C ARG A 138 -7.12 21.40 -0.02
N ARG A 139 -6.21 21.17 0.93
CA ARG A 139 -4.76 21.02 0.65
C ARG A 139 -4.40 19.56 0.44
N GLY A 140 -3.91 19.21 -0.74
CA GLY A 140 -3.33 17.89 -1.03
C GLY A 140 -1.96 17.72 -0.37
N LEU A 141 -1.66 16.50 0.06
CA LEU A 141 -0.47 16.16 0.84
C LEU A 141 0.14 14.85 0.34
N ALA A 142 1.46 14.83 0.19
CA ALA A 142 2.26 13.62 0.13
C ALA A 142 2.84 13.35 1.53
N ILE A 143 2.11 12.61 2.37
CA ILE A 143 2.54 12.37 3.76
C ILE A 143 3.74 11.44 3.75
N LEU A 144 4.88 11.93 4.26
CA LEU A 144 6.13 11.19 4.33
C LEU A 144 6.23 10.39 5.62
N TYR A 145 6.59 9.11 5.50
CA TYR A 145 7.01 8.26 6.60
C TYR A 145 8.46 7.81 6.41
N ARG A 146 9.12 7.47 7.53
CA ARG A 146 10.50 6.96 7.54
C ARG A 146 10.61 5.69 8.39
N SER A 147 11.49 4.77 8.00
CA SER A 147 11.75 3.53 8.74
C SER A 147 13.20 3.07 8.62
N LYS A 148 13.73 2.42 9.66
CA LYS A 148 15.03 1.73 9.62
C LYS A 148 14.90 0.28 9.15
N ASP A 149 13.80 -0.38 9.51
CA ASP A 149 13.62 -1.83 9.41
C ASP A 149 12.46 -2.24 8.47
N PHE A 150 11.83 -1.26 7.80
CA PHE A 150 10.64 -1.43 6.95
C PHE A 150 9.36 -1.87 7.69
N LEU A 151 9.43 -2.05 9.01
CA LEU A 151 8.32 -2.51 9.85
C LEU A 151 7.80 -1.39 10.74
N ARG A 152 8.71 -0.64 11.38
CA ARG A 152 8.38 0.48 12.27
C ARG A 152 8.50 1.77 11.50
N TRP A 153 7.37 2.40 11.24
CA TRP A 153 7.31 3.64 10.46
C TRP A 153 6.99 4.83 11.35
N THR A 154 7.78 5.90 11.22
CA THR A 154 7.56 7.17 11.90
C THR A 154 7.18 8.24 10.88
N LYS A 155 6.05 8.89 11.11
CA LYS A 155 5.59 10.01 10.27
C LYS A 155 6.58 11.17 10.40
N ALA A 156 7.01 11.74 9.27
CA ALA A 156 7.80 12.96 9.28
C ALA A 156 6.96 14.16 9.75
N GLN A 157 7.62 15.17 10.34
CA GLN A 157 6.95 16.39 10.80
C GLN A 157 6.28 17.16 9.65
N HIS A 158 6.92 17.18 8.49
CA HIS A 158 6.43 17.81 7.27
C HIS A 158 6.18 16.75 6.19
N PRO A 159 5.14 16.92 5.34
CA PRO A 159 4.96 16.09 4.16
C PRO A 159 6.14 16.28 3.21
N LEU A 160 6.34 15.34 2.27
CA LEU A 160 7.34 15.52 1.21
C LEU A 160 7.00 16.74 0.36
N HIS A 161 5.71 16.89 0.02
CA HIS A 161 5.18 18.06 -0.65
C HIS A 161 3.72 18.30 -0.28
N SER A 162 3.24 19.53 -0.52
CA SER A 162 1.83 19.88 -0.35
C SER A 162 1.45 21.07 -1.22
N SER A 163 0.22 21.07 -1.74
CA SER A 163 -0.32 22.20 -2.50
C SER A 163 -1.73 22.57 -2.06
N LYS A 164 -2.02 23.88 -2.03
CA LYS A 164 -3.34 24.39 -1.66
C LYS A 164 -4.31 24.18 -2.82
N ASN A 165 -5.59 23.93 -2.49
CA ASN A 165 -6.71 23.87 -3.42
C ASN A 165 -6.67 22.74 -4.47
N THR A 166 -5.81 21.74 -4.30
CA THR A 166 -5.75 20.55 -5.18
C THR A 166 -6.69 19.43 -4.77
N GLY A 167 -7.21 19.43 -3.54
CA GLY A 167 -8.06 18.34 -3.04
C GLY A 167 -7.24 17.12 -2.56
N MET A 168 -7.80 15.92 -2.74
CA MET A 168 -7.12 14.66 -2.38
C MET A 168 -6.03 14.38 -3.42
N TRP A 169 -4.84 13.98 -2.96
CA TRP A 169 -3.85 13.35 -3.82
C TRP A 169 -3.98 11.84 -3.65
N GLU A 170 -4.38 11.16 -4.73
CA GLU A 170 -4.46 9.69 -4.83
C GLU A 170 -3.33 9.19 -5.72
N CYS A 171 -2.95 7.93 -5.53
CA CYS A 171 -1.89 7.26 -6.29
C CYS A 171 -0.64 8.15 -6.56
N PRO A 172 -0.01 8.74 -5.52
CA PRO A 172 1.24 9.46 -5.71
C PRO A 172 2.34 8.52 -6.21
N ASP A 173 3.33 9.09 -6.89
CA ASP A 173 4.59 8.45 -7.30
C ASP A 173 5.71 9.50 -7.23
#